data_AF-A0A644YP34-F1
#
_entry.id   AF-A0A644YP34-F1
#
_cell.length_a   1.000
_cell.length_b   1.000
_cell.length_c   1.000
_cell.angle_alpha   90.00
_cell.angle_beta   90.00
_cell.angle_gamma   90.00
#
_symmetry.space_group_name_H-M   'P 1'
#
loop_
_entity.id
_entity.type
_entity.pdbx_description
1 polymer ?
#
loop_
_entity_poly.entity_id
_entity_poly.type
_entity_poly.pdbx_seq_one_letter_code
_entity_poly.pdbx_strand_id
1 'polypeptide(L)'
;MERVQVRARSVITAFSDSTGAGFPVAGAAVCSGAVPAAVTAGLDTVGVRCPAHTVTQAIIRYAGVPIAAPSANLSGRPSCTSAADVAADMDGRIEGIVDGGPCTVGVESTIVDLTVSPPRLLRPGGLPLEDLQRVLGEIEVDKAVSAPLGEGETPKAPGMKYRHYAPKAAVTVFTGNPRRTAQAVVQRLKPGVGVICFDEFESLFQGYETHLLGPVDDKEIQAQRVFDALRAFDIGSVTEILAQCPDNRGLGLAIGNRLKKAAGFNVVDVEEERIILGLTGGTGAGKTSALKAVEDLGGLALDCDAVYYELLNTDPGLRDAIAGAFGSQVFNPNGALNRKALGELVFGDNDRLDQLNDIVFRFLRPELERRIDAFQGKLCALDAINLFESGIDRLCDCTVAVTSPIEMRVRRIMERDGIDEKYARLRVSAQQQDDYFREKCDRELSNTAETPKAFREAAKEFFIRLIEQIKEDKANGRK
;
A
#
# COMPACT_ATOMS: atom_id res chain seq x y z
N MET A 1 -1.48 -12.88 -36.20
CA MET A 1 -2.80 -13.45 -35.79
C MET A 1 -2.65 -14.80 -35.12
N GLU A 2 -2.03 -15.80 -35.76
CA GLU A 2 -1.92 -17.17 -35.23
C GLU A 2 -1.24 -17.26 -33.85
N ARG A 3 -0.14 -16.53 -33.61
CA ARG A 3 0.53 -16.47 -32.30
C ARG A 3 -0.34 -15.86 -31.18
N VAL A 4 -1.20 -14.88 -31.49
CA VAL A 4 -2.11 -14.24 -30.52
C VAL A 4 -3.25 -15.18 -30.18
N GLN A 5 -3.82 -15.87 -31.17
CA GLN A 5 -4.85 -16.88 -30.96
C GLN A 5 -4.32 -18.07 -30.14
N VAL A 6 -3.09 -18.53 -30.41
CA VAL A 6 -2.43 -19.58 -29.63
C VAL A 6 -2.18 -19.14 -28.20
N ARG A 7 -1.70 -17.90 -27.96
CA ARG A 7 -1.54 -17.35 -26.60
C ARG A 7 -2.88 -17.24 -25.88
N ALA A 8 -3.90 -16.65 -26.50
CA ALA A 8 -5.24 -16.52 -25.91
C ALA A 8 -5.84 -17.88 -25.55
N ARG A 9 -5.73 -18.88 -26.43
CA ARG A 9 -6.16 -20.25 -26.15
C ARG A 9 -5.37 -20.87 -24.99
N SER A 10 -4.06 -20.67 -24.95
CA SER A 10 -3.21 -21.17 -23.86
C SER A 10 -3.54 -20.54 -22.51
N VAL A 11 -3.84 -19.23 -22.47
CA VAL A 11 -4.34 -18.53 -21.27
C VAL A 11 -5.69 -19.12 -20.84
N ILE A 12 -6.63 -19.26 -21.77
CA ILE A 12 -7.96 -19.81 -21.49
C ILE A 12 -7.85 -21.24 -20.94
N THR A 13 -7.02 -22.09 -21.56
CA THR A 13 -6.81 -23.48 -21.12
C THR A 13 -6.08 -23.57 -19.77
N ALA A 14 -5.02 -22.80 -19.56
CA ALA A 14 -4.29 -22.81 -18.30
C ALA A 14 -5.16 -22.42 -17.09
N PHE A 15 -6.10 -21.47 -17.28
CA PHE A 15 -7.03 -21.07 -16.22
C PHE A 15 -8.29 -21.94 -16.12
N SER A 16 -8.78 -22.54 -17.22
CA SER A 16 -9.88 -23.52 -17.16
C SER A 16 -9.48 -24.79 -16.43
N ASP A 17 -8.25 -25.25 -16.65
CA ASP A 17 -7.77 -26.54 -16.13
C ASP A 17 -7.29 -26.44 -14.69
N SER A 18 -6.88 -25.25 -14.23
CA SER A 18 -6.39 -25.02 -12.86
C SER A 18 -7.47 -24.67 -11.84
N THR A 19 -8.63 -24.15 -12.27
CA THR A 19 -9.65 -23.61 -11.34
C THR A 19 -10.97 -24.39 -11.29
N GLY A 20 -11.23 -25.31 -12.24
CA GLY A 20 -12.45 -26.13 -12.27
C GLY A 20 -13.76 -25.35 -12.47
N ALA A 21 -13.69 -24.02 -12.63
CA ALA A 21 -14.80 -23.10 -12.84
C ALA A 21 -14.51 -22.20 -14.05
N GLY A 22 -15.56 -21.65 -14.68
CA GLY A 22 -15.41 -20.82 -15.89
C GLY A 22 -14.63 -19.52 -15.68
N PHE A 23 -14.40 -18.80 -16.76
CA PHE A 23 -13.33 -17.82 -16.94
C PHE A 23 -13.78 -16.35 -16.71
N PRO A 24 -13.30 -15.63 -15.68
CA PRO A 24 -13.62 -14.22 -15.44
C PRO A 24 -12.61 -13.24 -16.10
N VAL A 25 -11.86 -13.66 -17.12
CA VAL A 25 -10.92 -12.80 -17.86
C VAL A 25 -11.48 -12.48 -19.25
N ALA A 26 -11.32 -11.26 -19.73
CA ALA A 26 -11.49 -10.93 -21.14
C ALA A 26 -10.11 -10.76 -21.80
N GLY A 27 -9.79 -11.59 -22.79
CA GLY A 27 -8.59 -11.43 -23.60
C GLY A 27 -8.88 -10.56 -24.82
N ALA A 28 -8.06 -9.54 -25.07
CA ALA A 28 -8.09 -8.83 -26.35
C ALA A 28 -7.42 -9.71 -27.42
N ALA A 29 -8.16 -10.01 -28.50
CA ALA A 29 -7.69 -10.80 -29.63
C ALA A 29 -7.91 -10.02 -30.94
N VAL A 30 -7.14 -10.35 -31.99
CA VAL A 30 -7.33 -9.74 -33.31
C VAL A 30 -8.64 -10.22 -33.93
N CYS A 31 -9.44 -9.28 -34.44
CA CYS A 31 -10.73 -9.55 -35.07
C CYS A 31 -10.57 -10.33 -36.38
N SER A 32 -11.29 -11.44 -36.52
CA SER A 32 -11.66 -11.97 -37.84
C SER A 32 -12.83 -11.15 -38.40
N GLY A 33 -12.95 -10.98 -39.72
CA GLY A 33 -14.01 -10.18 -40.37
C GLY A 33 -15.47 -10.60 -40.09
N ALA A 34 -15.70 -11.61 -39.24
CA ALA A 34 -17.00 -12.03 -38.72
C ALA A 34 -17.52 -11.21 -37.53
N VAL A 35 -16.69 -10.37 -36.89
CA VAL A 35 -17.11 -9.52 -35.75
C VAL A 35 -17.55 -8.14 -36.25
N PRO A 36 -18.80 -7.70 -36.01
CA PRO A 36 -19.26 -6.38 -36.45
C PRO A 36 -18.50 -5.22 -35.78
N ALA A 37 -18.27 -4.13 -36.53
CA ALA A 37 -17.60 -2.94 -36.02
C ALA A 37 -18.30 -2.29 -34.81
N ALA A 38 -19.63 -2.48 -34.69
CA ALA A 38 -20.41 -2.02 -33.53
C ALA A 38 -19.98 -2.70 -32.22
N VAL A 39 -19.43 -3.93 -32.29
CA VAL A 39 -18.91 -4.66 -31.12
C VAL A 39 -17.50 -4.19 -30.77
N THR A 40 -16.69 -3.89 -31.77
CA THR A 40 -15.27 -3.52 -31.59
C THR A 40 -15.06 -2.01 -31.42
N ALA A 41 -16.11 -1.21 -31.53
CA ALA A 41 -16.03 0.24 -31.67
C ALA A 41 -15.10 0.69 -32.81
N GLY A 42 -15.04 -0.09 -33.89
CA GLY A 42 -14.16 0.16 -35.05
C GLY A 42 -12.70 -0.26 -34.85
N LEU A 43 -12.35 -0.90 -33.73
CA LEU A 43 -10.99 -1.41 -33.49
C LEU A 43 -10.75 -2.75 -34.23
N ASP A 44 -9.47 -3.02 -34.50
CA ASP A 44 -8.98 -4.29 -35.06
C ASP A 44 -8.94 -5.43 -34.02
N THR A 45 -9.34 -5.15 -32.78
CA THR A 45 -9.31 -6.10 -31.66
C THR A 45 -10.67 -6.25 -31.01
N VAL A 46 -10.91 -7.43 -30.43
CA VAL A 46 -12.13 -7.79 -29.71
C VAL A 46 -11.78 -8.39 -28.36
N GLY A 47 -12.47 -7.94 -27.31
CA GLY A 47 -12.40 -8.54 -25.99
C GLY A 47 -13.33 -9.76 -25.90
N VAL A 48 -12.77 -10.93 -25.55
CA VAL A 48 -13.55 -12.19 -25.46
C VAL A 48 -13.39 -12.80 -24.07
N ARG A 49 -14.49 -13.27 -23.49
CA ARG A 49 -14.53 -14.02 -22.21
C ARG A 49 -15.48 -15.22 -22.29
N CYS A 50 -15.27 -16.21 -21.44
CA CYS A 50 -16.17 -17.36 -21.29
C CYS A 50 -16.76 -17.36 -19.86
N PRO A 51 -17.98 -16.82 -19.65
CA PRO A 51 -18.48 -16.52 -18.31
C PRO A 51 -18.60 -17.75 -17.41
N ALA A 52 -18.19 -17.58 -16.16
CA ALA A 52 -18.21 -18.60 -15.10
C ALA A 52 -19.57 -18.75 -14.41
N HIS A 53 -20.66 -18.77 -15.18
CA HIS A 53 -22.01 -18.79 -14.62
C HIS A 53 -22.90 -19.77 -15.39
N THR A 54 -23.49 -20.73 -14.70
CA THR A 54 -24.26 -21.84 -15.30
C THR A 54 -25.43 -21.33 -16.14
N VAL A 55 -26.20 -20.36 -15.61
CA VAL A 55 -27.31 -19.72 -16.34
C VAL A 55 -26.83 -19.00 -17.60
N THR A 56 -25.79 -18.15 -17.52
CA THR A 56 -25.25 -17.44 -18.69
C THR A 56 -24.71 -18.41 -19.74
N GLN A 57 -24.03 -19.48 -19.34
CA GLN A 57 -23.57 -20.52 -20.26
C GLN A 57 -24.75 -21.24 -20.94
N ALA A 58 -25.82 -21.55 -20.20
CA ALA A 58 -27.02 -22.14 -20.77
C ALA A 58 -27.69 -21.20 -21.80
N ILE A 59 -27.76 -19.90 -21.52
CA ILE A 59 -28.28 -18.89 -22.45
C ILE A 59 -27.44 -18.86 -23.73
N ILE A 60 -26.11 -18.77 -23.62
CA ILE A 60 -25.21 -18.74 -24.79
C ILE A 60 -25.35 -20.02 -25.61
N ARG A 61 -25.41 -21.19 -24.96
CA ARG A 61 -25.61 -22.49 -25.65
C ARG A 61 -26.95 -22.54 -26.38
N TYR A 62 -28.03 -22.09 -25.74
CA TYR A 62 -29.37 -22.09 -26.32
C TYR A 62 -29.48 -21.10 -27.49
N ALA A 63 -28.87 -19.91 -27.36
CA ALA A 63 -28.85 -18.91 -28.43
C ALA A 63 -28.07 -19.37 -29.68
N GLY A 64 -27.12 -20.30 -29.53
CA GLY A 64 -26.32 -20.83 -30.62
C GLY A 64 -25.35 -19.82 -31.26
N VAL A 65 -25.17 -18.65 -30.64
CA VAL A 65 -24.31 -17.55 -31.13
C VAL A 65 -23.53 -16.90 -29.97
N PRO A 66 -22.36 -16.28 -30.23
CA PRO A 66 -21.68 -15.44 -29.26
C PRO A 66 -22.55 -14.22 -28.88
N ILE A 67 -22.53 -13.84 -27.60
CA ILE A 67 -23.31 -12.70 -27.08
C ILE A 67 -22.36 -11.54 -26.76
N ALA A 68 -22.55 -10.40 -27.42
CA ALA A 68 -21.91 -9.14 -27.04
C ALA A 68 -22.68 -8.52 -25.86
N ALA A 69 -22.03 -8.35 -24.72
CA ALA A 69 -22.68 -7.86 -23.50
C ALA A 69 -21.74 -6.96 -22.67
N PRO A 70 -21.98 -5.63 -22.62
CA PRO A 70 -21.41 -4.76 -21.59
C PRO A 70 -22.10 -5.00 -20.24
N SER A 71 -21.79 -4.18 -19.23
CA SER A 71 -22.53 -4.17 -17.96
C SER A 71 -23.95 -3.66 -18.17
N ALA A 72 -24.94 -4.25 -17.46
CA ALA A 72 -26.36 -4.01 -17.65
C ALA A 72 -26.89 -2.79 -16.85
N ASN A 73 -26.11 -1.71 -16.83
CA ASN A 73 -26.43 -0.46 -16.15
C ASN A 73 -26.56 0.69 -17.16
N LEU A 74 -27.23 1.77 -16.75
CA LEU A 74 -27.19 3.01 -17.53
C LEU A 74 -25.75 3.55 -17.58
N SER A 75 -25.32 4.00 -18.76
CA SER A 75 -23.95 4.49 -18.98
C SER A 75 -23.52 5.51 -17.93
N GLY A 76 -22.35 5.27 -17.33
CA GLY A 76 -21.75 6.12 -16.29
C GLY A 76 -22.09 5.73 -14.85
N ARG A 77 -23.23 5.04 -14.63
CA ARG A 77 -23.65 4.58 -13.29
C ARG A 77 -22.78 3.43 -12.76
N PRO A 78 -22.80 3.15 -11.45
CA PRO A 78 -22.23 1.92 -10.90
C PRO A 78 -22.75 0.68 -11.65
N SER A 79 -21.93 -0.36 -11.77
CA SER A 79 -22.36 -1.61 -12.43
C SER A 79 -23.49 -2.28 -11.63
N CYS A 80 -24.36 -3.02 -12.31
CA CYS A 80 -25.41 -3.81 -11.68
C CYS A 80 -24.85 -5.15 -11.19
N THR A 81 -25.13 -5.51 -9.94
CA THR A 81 -24.70 -6.77 -9.29
C THR A 81 -25.89 -7.68 -9.00
N SER A 82 -27.12 -7.18 -9.08
CA SER A 82 -28.36 -7.92 -8.92
C SER A 82 -29.38 -7.64 -10.04
N ALA A 83 -30.39 -8.51 -10.19
CA ALA A 83 -31.50 -8.27 -11.09
C ALA A 83 -32.33 -7.03 -10.71
N ALA A 84 -32.39 -6.70 -9.41
CA ALA A 84 -33.04 -5.49 -8.91
C ALA A 84 -32.34 -4.22 -9.40
N ASP A 85 -31.00 -4.19 -9.43
CA ASP A 85 -30.25 -3.07 -10.00
C ASP A 85 -30.51 -2.92 -11.50
N VAL A 86 -30.56 -4.04 -12.22
CA VAL A 86 -30.88 -4.03 -13.65
C VAL A 86 -32.29 -3.50 -13.88
N ALA A 87 -33.28 -3.91 -13.08
CA ALA A 87 -34.63 -3.40 -13.16
C ALA A 87 -34.68 -1.89 -12.88
N ALA A 88 -33.98 -1.41 -11.85
CA ALA A 88 -33.93 0.01 -11.52
C ALA A 88 -33.35 0.89 -12.65
N ASP A 89 -32.41 0.36 -13.42
CA ASP A 89 -31.74 1.08 -14.52
C ASP A 89 -32.45 0.90 -15.87
N MET A 90 -32.97 -0.31 -16.15
CA MET A 90 -33.32 -0.77 -17.50
C MET A 90 -34.81 -1.11 -17.69
N ASP A 91 -35.66 -1.01 -16.67
CA ASP A 91 -37.09 -1.26 -16.82
C ASP A 91 -37.71 -0.37 -17.92
N GLY A 92 -38.53 -0.98 -18.77
CA GLY A 92 -39.09 -0.34 -19.97
C GLY A 92 -38.10 -0.05 -21.11
N ARG A 93 -36.81 -0.44 -21.00
CA ARG A 93 -35.76 -0.20 -22.03
C ARG A 93 -35.26 -1.46 -22.73
N ILE A 94 -35.52 -2.63 -22.14
CA ILE A 94 -35.07 -3.94 -22.61
C ILE A 94 -36.23 -4.93 -22.60
N GLU A 95 -36.12 -5.98 -23.42
CA GLU A 95 -37.17 -6.98 -23.62
C GLU A 95 -37.35 -7.93 -22.43
N GLY A 96 -36.33 -8.07 -21.57
CA GLY A 96 -36.43 -8.93 -20.39
C GLY A 96 -35.18 -8.96 -19.54
N ILE A 97 -35.35 -9.44 -18.30
CA ILE A 97 -34.29 -9.64 -17.31
C ILE A 97 -34.31 -11.11 -16.91
N VAL A 98 -33.13 -11.73 -16.89
CA VAL A 98 -32.95 -13.06 -16.31
C VAL A 98 -32.39 -12.88 -14.90
N ASP A 99 -33.17 -13.23 -13.89
CA ASP A 99 -32.70 -13.25 -12.51
C ASP A 99 -31.95 -14.56 -12.23
N GLY A 100 -30.61 -14.44 -12.14
CA GLY A 100 -29.71 -15.53 -11.78
C GLY A 100 -29.22 -15.47 -10.33
N GLY A 101 -29.80 -14.59 -9.50
CA GLY A 101 -29.26 -14.23 -8.20
C GLY A 101 -28.14 -13.18 -8.27
N PRO A 102 -27.59 -12.79 -7.11
CA PRO A 102 -26.52 -11.80 -7.03
C PRO A 102 -25.21 -12.31 -7.64
N CYS A 103 -24.41 -11.40 -8.20
CA CYS A 103 -23.09 -11.70 -8.71
C CYS A 103 -22.15 -12.16 -7.58
N THR A 104 -21.48 -13.29 -7.75
CA THR A 104 -20.59 -13.87 -6.73
C THR A 104 -19.27 -13.13 -6.54
N VAL A 105 -18.80 -12.38 -7.54
CA VAL A 105 -17.53 -11.62 -7.48
C VAL A 105 -17.76 -10.13 -7.25
N GLY A 106 -18.88 -9.58 -7.76
CA GLY A 106 -19.26 -8.17 -7.61
C GLY A 106 -18.49 -7.15 -8.45
N VAL A 107 -17.26 -7.43 -8.88
CA VAL A 107 -16.52 -6.61 -9.86
C VAL A 107 -16.45 -7.26 -11.24
N GLU A 108 -16.25 -6.45 -12.28
CA GLU A 108 -16.20 -6.96 -13.66
C GLU A 108 -14.94 -7.78 -13.93
N SER A 109 -14.93 -8.43 -15.09
CA SER A 109 -13.81 -9.25 -15.56
C SER A 109 -12.50 -8.46 -15.70
N THR A 110 -11.41 -9.12 -15.37
CA THR A 110 -10.04 -8.65 -15.65
C THR A 110 -9.80 -8.64 -17.16
N ILE A 111 -9.20 -7.59 -17.71
CA ILE A 111 -8.94 -7.46 -19.15
C ILE A 111 -7.44 -7.42 -19.40
N VAL A 112 -6.95 -8.35 -20.21
CA VAL A 112 -5.54 -8.44 -20.60
C VAL A 112 -5.42 -8.33 -22.12
N ASP A 113 -4.56 -7.43 -22.57
CA ASP A 113 -4.13 -7.32 -23.96
C ASP A 113 -3.03 -8.35 -24.24
N LEU A 114 -3.38 -9.34 -25.05
CA LEU A 114 -2.47 -10.40 -25.50
C LEU A 114 -1.88 -10.13 -26.88
N THR A 115 -2.19 -8.96 -27.47
CA THR A 115 -1.65 -8.54 -28.77
C THR A 115 -0.25 -7.94 -28.65
N VAL A 116 0.16 -7.58 -27.42
CA VAL A 116 1.48 -7.02 -27.08
C VAL A 116 2.36 -8.00 -26.30
N SER A 117 3.65 -7.68 -26.18
CA SER A 117 4.64 -8.44 -25.42
C SER A 117 5.55 -7.47 -24.66
N PRO A 118 5.64 -7.52 -23.32
CA PRO A 118 4.86 -8.41 -22.43
C PRO A 118 3.34 -8.14 -22.52
N PRO A 119 2.47 -9.11 -22.16
CA PRO A 119 1.03 -8.89 -22.05
C PRO A 119 0.71 -7.69 -21.17
N ARG A 120 -0.40 -7.00 -21.44
CA ARG A 120 -0.74 -5.78 -20.71
C ARG A 120 -2.10 -5.86 -20.02
N LEU A 121 -2.15 -5.60 -18.72
CA LEU A 121 -3.39 -5.44 -17.96
C LEU A 121 -4.06 -4.11 -18.35
N LEU A 122 -5.20 -4.17 -19.04
CA LEU A 122 -6.01 -3.01 -19.42
C LEU A 122 -7.06 -2.66 -18.36
N ARG A 123 -7.54 -3.65 -17.61
CA ARG A 123 -8.52 -3.44 -16.52
C ARG A 123 -8.37 -4.50 -15.44
N PRO A 124 -8.14 -4.13 -14.16
CA PRO A 124 -8.22 -5.08 -13.05
C PRO A 124 -9.68 -5.47 -12.78
N GLY A 125 -9.89 -6.71 -12.37
CA GLY A 125 -11.21 -7.28 -12.18
C GLY A 125 -11.19 -8.52 -11.29
N GLY A 126 -12.17 -9.40 -11.48
CA GLY A 126 -12.38 -10.59 -10.67
C GLY A 126 -11.24 -11.63 -10.66
N LEU A 127 -10.25 -11.51 -11.54
CA LEU A 127 -9.01 -12.29 -11.46
C LEU A 127 -7.84 -11.37 -11.06
N PRO A 128 -7.18 -11.63 -9.92
CA PRO A 128 -6.01 -10.90 -9.47
C PRO A 128 -4.85 -10.84 -10.47
N LEU A 129 -4.05 -9.76 -10.40
CA LEU A 129 -2.85 -9.59 -11.24
C LEU A 129 -1.80 -10.65 -10.91
N GLU A 130 -1.67 -11.00 -9.63
CA GLU A 130 -0.73 -11.98 -9.11
C GLU A 130 -1.01 -13.37 -9.70
N ASP A 131 -2.28 -13.74 -9.84
CA ASP A 131 -2.70 -15.00 -10.46
C ASP A 131 -2.40 -14.99 -11.96
N LEU A 132 -2.62 -13.87 -12.64
CA LEU A 132 -2.22 -13.71 -14.04
C LEU A 132 -0.70 -13.85 -14.21
N GLN A 133 0.10 -13.24 -13.33
CA GLN A 133 1.56 -13.29 -13.39
C GLN A 133 2.10 -14.71 -13.15
N ARG A 134 1.46 -15.51 -12.30
CA ARG A 134 1.83 -16.92 -12.08
C ARG A 134 1.73 -17.76 -13.37
N VAL A 135 0.78 -17.43 -14.25
CA VAL A 135 0.52 -18.19 -15.48
C VAL A 135 1.22 -17.59 -16.70
N LEU A 136 1.25 -16.25 -16.82
CA LEU A 136 1.74 -15.55 -18.01
C LEU A 136 3.16 -14.99 -17.84
N GLY A 137 3.71 -15.01 -16.63
CA GLY A 137 4.98 -14.35 -16.32
C GLY A 137 4.80 -12.85 -16.16
N GLU A 138 5.74 -12.08 -16.72
CA GLU A 138 5.71 -10.62 -16.66
C GLU A 138 4.48 -10.04 -17.37
N ILE A 139 3.77 -9.12 -16.71
CA ILE A 139 2.61 -8.41 -17.23
C ILE A 139 2.80 -6.92 -16.95
N GLU A 140 2.73 -6.10 -18.01
CA GLU A 140 2.69 -4.65 -17.89
C GLU A 140 1.31 -4.18 -17.40
N VAL A 141 1.28 -3.19 -16.50
CA VAL A 141 0.02 -2.54 -16.11
C VAL A 141 -0.15 -1.27 -16.94
N ASP A 142 -1.28 -1.15 -17.63
CA ASP A 142 -1.57 0.06 -18.41
C ASP A 142 -1.74 1.27 -17.48
N LYS A 143 -1.21 2.44 -17.90
CA LYS A 143 -1.28 3.67 -17.11
C LYS A 143 -2.71 4.08 -16.76
N ALA A 144 -3.67 3.77 -17.63
CA ALA A 144 -5.09 4.06 -17.42
C ALA A 144 -5.74 3.24 -16.26
N VAL A 145 -5.01 2.26 -15.71
CA VAL A 145 -5.43 1.54 -14.51
C VAL A 145 -5.27 2.40 -13.26
N SER A 146 -4.22 3.22 -13.20
CA SER A 146 -3.86 4.03 -12.02
C SER A 146 -4.08 5.53 -12.21
N ALA A 147 -4.23 6.00 -13.45
CA ALA A 147 -4.35 7.41 -13.79
C ALA A 147 -5.50 7.65 -14.79
N PRO A 148 -6.04 8.88 -14.87
CA PRO A 148 -6.94 9.25 -15.95
C PRO A 148 -6.23 9.12 -17.31
N LEU A 149 -6.98 8.77 -18.34
CA LEU A 149 -6.50 8.84 -19.72
C LEU A 149 -6.15 10.29 -20.09
N GLY A 150 -5.09 10.47 -20.88
CA GLY A 150 -4.72 11.79 -21.40
C GLY A 150 -5.76 12.34 -22.38
N GLU A 151 -5.80 13.67 -22.56
CA GLU A 151 -6.65 14.29 -23.60
C GLU A 151 -6.29 13.74 -24.99
N GLY A 152 -7.28 13.14 -25.67
CA GLY A 152 -7.11 12.55 -27.01
C GLY A 152 -6.75 11.06 -27.04
N GLU A 153 -6.54 10.40 -25.89
CA GLU A 153 -6.30 8.95 -25.85
C GLU A 153 -7.60 8.15 -26.06
N THR A 154 -7.57 7.17 -26.95
CA THR A 154 -8.72 6.31 -27.25
C THR A 154 -8.78 5.12 -26.28
N PRO A 155 -9.92 4.89 -25.60
CA PRO A 155 -10.11 3.74 -24.71
C PRO A 155 -9.93 2.42 -25.47
N LYS A 156 -9.03 1.56 -24.98
CA LYS A 156 -8.80 0.21 -25.54
C LYS A 156 -9.72 -0.86 -24.95
N ALA A 157 -10.36 -0.57 -23.83
CA ALA A 157 -11.26 -1.48 -23.13
C ALA A 157 -12.40 -0.72 -22.40
N PRO A 158 -13.54 -1.39 -22.15
CA PRO A 158 -14.65 -0.80 -21.40
C PRO A 158 -14.24 -0.36 -19.98
N GLY A 159 -14.76 0.80 -19.55
CA GLY A 159 -14.48 1.36 -18.24
C GLY A 159 -13.16 2.15 -18.15
N MET A 160 -12.50 2.47 -19.27
CA MET A 160 -11.31 3.34 -19.30
C MET A 160 -11.64 4.83 -19.53
N LYS A 161 -12.86 5.20 -19.94
CA LYS A 161 -13.28 6.61 -20.09
C LYS A 161 -13.41 7.33 -18.74
N TYR A 162 -13.39 8.67 -18.77
CA TYR A 162 -13.63 9.60 -17.64
C TYR A 162 -14.83 9.21 -16.74
N ARG A 163 -14.87 9.76 -15.52
CA ARG A 163 -15.83 9.54 -14.41
C ARG A 163 -16.82 8.40 -14.71
N HIS A 164 -16.47 7.21 -14.24
CA HIS A 164 -17.17 5.96 -14.54
C HIS A 164 -17.53 5.28 -13.23
N TYR A 165 -18.67 4.59 -13.16
CA TYR A 165 -19.20 4.00 -11.92
C TYR A 165 -19.62 5.03 -10.88
N ALA A 166 -19.89 6.26 -11.31
CA ALA A 166 -20.13 7.34 -10.38
C ALA A 166 -21.60 7.39 -9.97
N PRO A 167 -21.89 7.41 -8.66
CA PRO A 167 -23.20 7.82 -8.18
C PRO A 167 -23.43 9.31 -8.47
N LYS A 168 -24.65 9.79 -8.21
CA LYS A 168 -24.99 11.21 -8.34
C LYS A 168 -24.10 12.09 -7.45
N ALA A 169 -23.89 11.67 -6.20
CA ALA A 169 -23.03 12.36 -5.24
C ALA A 169 -21.57 12.39 -5.71
N ALA A 170 -20.85 13.46 -5.34
CA ALA A 170 -19.40 13.55 -5.60
C ALA A 170 -18.66 12.56 -4.69
N VAL A 171 -17.66 11.84 -5.20
CA VAL A 171 -16.90 10.86 -4.41
C VAL A 171 -15.48 11.37 -4.17
N THR A 172 -15.01 11.27 -2.93
CA THR A 172 -13.60 11.44 -2.54
C THR A 172 -13.11 10.12 -1.97
N VAL A 173 -11.98 9.62 -2.46
CA VAL A 173 -11.42 8.33 -2.04
C VAL A 173 -10.18 8.54 -1.17
N PHE A 174 -10.08 7.84 -0.05
CA PHE A 174 -8.93 7.89 0.85
C PHE A 174 -8.10 6.61 0.71
N THR A 175 -6.83 6.73 0.31
CA THR A 175 -5.87 5.62 0.21
C THR A 175 -4.84 5.70 1.33
N GLY A 176 -4.34 4.56 1.78
CA GLY A 176 -3.33 4.45 2.84
C GLY A 176 -3.76 3.53 3.99
N ASN A 177 -3.13 3.68 5.16
CA ASN A 177 -3.45 2.85 6.33
C ASN A 177 -4.95 2.93 6.69
N PRO A 178 -5.65 1.79 6.91
CA PRO A 178 -7.09 1.78 7.18
C PRO A 178 -7.52 2.63 8.38
N ARG A 179 -6.76 2.62 9.47
CA ARG A 179 -7.09 3.43 10.66
C ARG A 179 -6.93 4.92 10.38
N ARG A 180 -5.88 5.32 9.65
CA ARG A 180 -5.65 6.72 9.31
C ARG A 180 -6.63 7.25 8.28
N THR A 181 -6.95 6.47 7.25
CA THR A 181 -7.99 6.86 6.29
C THR A 181 -9.32 7.07 7.00
N ALA A 182 -9.69 6.22 7.97
CA ALA A 182 -10.88 6.44 8.80
C ALA A 182 -10.82 7.77 9.57
N GLN A 183 -9.69 8.08 10.22
CA GLN A 183 -9.51 9.35 10.92
C GLN A 183 -9.56 10.57 9.99
N ALA A 184 -8.95 10.47 8.80
CA ALA A 184 -8.99 11.52 7.80
C ALA A 184 -10.42 11.77 7.28
N VAL A 185 -11.23 10.71 7.15
CA VAL A 185 -12.67 10.83 6.84
C VAL A 185 -13.38 11.56 7.97
N VAL A 186 -13.16 11.19 9.24
CA VAL A 186 -13.77 11.86 10.42
C VAL A 186 -13.52 13.37 10.40
N GLN A 187 -12.30 13.80 10.06
CA GLN A 187 -11.93 15.22 10.00
C GLN A 187 -12.65 16.02 8.90
N ARG A 188 -13.27 15.35 7.91
CA ARG A 188 -14.00 15.99 6.80
C ARG A 188 -15.51 15.80 6.87
N LEU A 189 -16.02 15.20 7.94
CA LEU A 189 -17.45 15.04 8.15
C LEU A 189 -18.14 16.41 8.31
N LYS A 190 -19.27 16.57 7.62
CA LYS A 190 -20.14 17.75 7.65
C LYS A 190 -21.53 17.34 7.17
N PRO A 191 -22.60 18.12 7.46
CA PRO A 191 -23.94 17.80 6.99
C PRO A 191 -24.00 17.57 5.47
N GLY A 192 -24.69 16.52 5.04
CA GLY A 192 -24.84 16.16 3.62
C GLY A 192 -23.74 15.24 3.06
N VAL A 193 -22.79 14.82 3.90
CA VAL A 193 -21.78 13.79 3.59
C VAL A 193 -22.30 12.39 3.94
N GLY A 194 -22.08 11.44 3.04
CA GLY A 194 -22.20 10.00 3.29
C GLY A 194 -20.82 9.34 3.35
N VAL A 195 -20.73 8.18 3.99
CA VAL A 195 -19.46 7.46 4.21
C VAL A 195 -19.52 6.04 3.66
N ILE A 196 -18.46 5.64 2.96
CA ILE A 196 -18.16 4.22 2.68
C ILE A 196 -16.92 3.84 3.49
N CYS A 197 -17.06 2.91 4.43
CA CYS A 197 -15.97 2.53 5.34
C CYS A 197 -15.81 1.02 5.46
N PHE A 198 -14.69 0.58 6.03
CA PHE A 198 -14.54 -0.80 6.47
C PHE A 198 -15.34 -1.06 7.75
N ASP A 199 -15.73 -2.32 7.96
CA ASP A 199 -16.59 -2.74 9.07
C ASP A 199 -16.03 -2.32 10.44
N GLU A 200 -14.70 -2.42 10.61
CA GLU A 200 -13.98 -2.10 11.84
C GLU A 200 -14.11 -0.63 12.27
N PHE A 201 -14.47 0.27 11.35
CA PHE A 201 -14.52 1.72 11.60
C PHE A 201 -15.93 2.29 11.65
N GLU A 202 -16.98 1.48 11.48
CA GLU A 202 -18.39 1.92 11.43
C GLU A 202 -18.75 2.86 12.60
N SER A 203 -18.32 2.50 13.81
CA SER A 203 -18.60 3.26 15.03
C SER A 203 -18.12 4.72 15.01
N LEU A 204 -17.16 5.07 14.15
CA LEU A 204 -16.64 6.44 14.01
C LEU A 204 -17.59 7.38 13.26
N PHE A 205 -18.58 6.84 12.55
CA PHE A 205 -19.44 7.57 11.62
C PHE A 205 -20.90 7.63 12.08
N GLN A 206 -21.15 7.46 13.38
CA GLN A 206 -22.49 7.55 13.96
C GLN A 206 -23.17 8.90 13.62
N GLY A 207 -24.41 8.82 13.15
CA GLY A 207 -25.19 10.00 12.73
C GLY A 207 -25.01 10.40 11.27
N TYR A 208 -24.20 9.68 10.50
CA TYR A 208 -24.05 9.84 9.05
C TYR A 208 -24.57 8.62 8.31
N GLU A 209 -25.10 8.82 7.10
CA GLU A 209 -25.46 7.71 6.21
C GLU A 209 -24.18 6.97 5.81
N THR A 210 -24.07 5.72 6.28
CA THR A 210 -22.82 4.94 6.22
C THR A 210 -23.10 3.58 5.58
N HIS A 211 -22.30 3.21 4.59
CA HIS A 211 -22.35 1.91 3.92
C HIS A 211 -21.04 1.16 4.08
N LEU A 212 -21.15 -0.09 4.55
CA LEU A 212 -20.00 -0.93 4.86
C LEU A 212 -19.47 -1.62 3.61
N LEU A 213 -18.19 -1.44 3.35
CA LEU A 213 -17.51 -2.13 2.25
C LEU A 213 -17.19 -3.58 2.63
N GLY A 214 -17.04 -3.91 3.91
CA GLY A 214 -16.55 -5.21 4.38
C GLY A 214 -15.36 -5.05 5.33
N PRO A 215 -14.92 -6.14 6.00
CA PRO A 215 -13.72 -6.15 6.84
C PRO A 215 -12.48 -5.72 6.06
N VAL A 216 -11.53 -5.02 6.68
CA VAL A 216 -10.30 -4.51 6.04
C VAL A 216 -9.59 -5.60 5.21
N ASP A 217 -9.50 -6.81 5.75
CA ASP A 217 -8.74 -7.92 5.17
C ASP A 217 -9.56 -8.83 4.25
N ASP A 218 -10.86 -8.61 4.09
CA ASP A 218 -11.73 -9.43 3.23
C ASP A 218 -12.05 -8.74 1.90
N LYS A 219 -11.17 -8.94 0.90
CA LYS A 219 -11.35 -8.33 -0.43
C LYS A 219 -12.49 -8.95 -1.23
N GLU A 220 -12.94 -10.16 -0.91
CA GLU A 220 -14.04 -10.81 -1.64
C GLU A 220 -15.36 -10.14 -1.30
N ILE A 221 -15.62 -9.93 0.00
CA ILE A 221 -16.79 -9.17 0.46
C ILE A 221 -16.75 -7.73 -0.07
N GLN A 222 -15.58 -7.08 -0.04
CA GLN A 222 -15.43 -5.72 -0.58
C GLN A 222 -15.74 -5.64 -2.08
N ALA A 223 -15.33 -6.63 -2.87
CA ALA A 223 -15.64 -6.70 -4.28
C ALA A 223 -17.14 -6.90 -4.53
N GLN A 224 -17.81 -7.70 -3.70
CA GLN A 224 -19.27 -7.91 -3.75
C GLN A 224 -20.06 -6.64 -3.41
N ARG A 225 -19.59 -5.85 -2.45
CA ARG A 225 -20.35 -4.71 -1.90
C ARG A 225 -20.04 -3.36 -2.53
N VAL A 226 -18.92 -3.21 -3.26
CA VAL A 226 -18.45 -1.88 -3.73
C VAL A 226 -19.49 -1.12 -4.57
N PHE A 227 -20.19 -1.79 -5.48
CA PHE A 227 -21.20 -1.12 -6.30
C PHE A 227 -22.49 -0.87 -5.55
N ASP A 228 -22.92 -1.80 -4.69
CA ASP A 228 -24.09 -1.65 -3.83
C ASP A 228 -23.92 -0.45 -2.89
N ALA A 229 -22.74 -0.32 -2.28
CA ALA A 229 -22.39 0.81 -1.41
C ALA A 229 -22.41 2.15 -2.17
N LEU A 230 -21.95 2.18 -3.43
CA LEU A 230 -22.05 3.38 -4.27
C LEU A 230 -23.50 3.68 -4.68
N ARG A 231 -24.28 2.66 -5.05
CA ARG A 231 -25.67 2.79 -5.50
C ARG A 231 -26.60 3.23 -4.37
N ALA A 232 -26.32 2.85 -3.12
CA ALA A 232 -27.15 3.18 -1.99
C ALA A 232 -27.36 4.71 -1.84
N PHE A 233 -26.33 5.50 -2.17
CA PHE A 233 -26.39 6.96 -2.14
C PHE A 233 -27.07 7.62 -3.35
N ASP A 234 -27.53 6.85 -4.35
CA ASP A 234 -28.32 7.42 -5.46
C ASP A 234 -29.76 7.80 -5.03
N ILE A 235 -30.16 7.34 -3.85
CA ILE A 235 -31.42 7.61 -3.16
C ILE A 235 -31.06 8.46 -1.93
N GLY A 236 -31.76 9.58 -1.72
CA GLY A 236 -31.55 10.43 -0.55
C GLY A 236 -30.93 11.80 -0.87
N SER A 237 -30.41 12.45 0.17
CA SER A 237 -29.92 13.84 0.12
C SER A 237 -28.40 13.98 0.23
N VAL A 238 -27.67 12.87 0.24
CA VAL A 238 -26.20 12.89 0.24
C VAL A 238 -25.69 13.52 -1.05
N THR A 239 -24.79 14.49 -0.90
CA THR A 239 -24.21 15.24 -2.02
C THR A 239 -22.72 14.94 -2.22
N GLU A 240 -22.07 14.41 -1.18
CA GLU A 240 -20.66 14.05 -1.15
C GLU A 240 -20.48 12.71 -0.42
N ILE A 241 -19.68 11.81 -0.97
CA ILE A 241 -19.33 10.51 -0.40
C ILE A 241 -17.84 10.51 -0.09
N LEU A 242 -17.48 10.17 1.14
CA LEU A 242 -16.10 9.92 1.55
C LEU A 242 -15.89 8.41 1.67
N ALA A 243 -15.03 7.84 0.84
CA ALA A 243 -14.85 6.39 0.74
C ALA A 243 -13.43 5.97 1.15
N GLN A 244 -13.31 5.03 2.09
CA GLN A 244 -12.06 4.32 2.33
C GLN A 244 -11.76 3.37 1.15
N CYS A 245 -10.48 3.24 0.80
CA CYS A 245 -10.00 2.42 -0.31
C CYS A 245 -9.13 1.27 0.22
N PRO A 246 -9.33 0.02 -0.25
CA PRO A 246 -8.41 -1.06 0.08
C PRO A 246 -7.03 -0.87 -0.56
N ASP A 247 -6.06 -1.64 -0.07
CA ASP A 247 -4.76 -1.78 -0.71
C ASP A 247 -4.86 -2.39 -2.12
N ASN A 248 -3.77 -2.35 -2.88
CA ASN A 248 -3.74 -2.84 -4.26
C ASN A 248 -3.46 -4.35 -4.37
N ARG A 249 -3.62 -5.15 -3.30
CA ARG A 249 -3.33 -6.59 -3.33
C ARG A 249 -4.57 -7.38 -3.74
N GLY A 250 -4.39 -8.39 -4.59
CA GLY A 250 -5.49 -9.28 -5.00
C GLY A 250 -6.65 -8.51 -5.65
N LEU A 251 -7.88 -8.76 -5.18
CA LEU A 251 -9.08 -8.03 -5.63
C LEU A 251 -9.08 -6.54 -5.21
N GLY A 252 -8.24 -6.14 -4.25
CA GLY A 252 -8.09 -4.77 -3.81
C GLY A 252 -7.72 -3.81 -4.96
N LEU A 253 -6.91 -4.25 -5.92
CA LEU A 253 -6.60 -3.49 -7.13
C LEU A 253 -7.85 -3.19 -7.97
N ALA A 254 -8.77 -4.16 -8.09
CA ALA A 254 -10.00 -3.98 -8.85
C ALA A 254 -10.96 -3.02 -8.12
N ILE A 255 -11.17 -3.23 -6.82
CA ILE A 255 -12.03 -2.38 -5.97
C ILE A 255 -11.53 -0.93 -5.97
N GLY A 256 -10.23 -0.74 -5.70
CA GLY A 256 -9.60 0.58 -5.71
C GLY A 256 -9.70 1.25 -7.07
N ASN A 257 -9.56 0.51 -8.17
CA ASN A 257 -9.78 1.05 -9.52
C ASN A 257 -11.23 1.56 -9.71
N ARG A 258 -12.24 0.84 -9.21
CA ARG A 258 -13.65 1.28 -9.31
C ARG A 258 -13.92 2.53 -8.47
N LEU A 259 -13.47 2.55 -7.22
CA LEU A 259 -13.62 3.71 -6.34
C LEU A 259 -12.93 4.95 -6.92
N LYS A 260 -11.68 4.84 -7.37
CA LYS A 260 -10.92 5.95 -7.96
C LYS A 260 -11.59 6.49 -9.22
N LYS A 261 -12.17 5.61 -10.07
CA LYS A 261 -12.94 6.03 -11.26
C LYS A 261 -14.27 6.69 -10.92
N ALA A 262 -14.97 6.20 -9.89
CA ALA A 262 -16.20 6.81 -9.40
C ALA A 262 -15.94 8.23 -8.88
N ALA A 263 -14.78 8.43 -8.23
CA ALA A 263 -14.29 9.72 -7.77
C ALA A 263 -13.70 10.63 -8.85
N GLY A 264 -13.62 10.18 -10.10
CA GLY A 264 -12.91 10.94 -11.14
C GLY A 264 -11.45 11.25 -10.76
N PHE A 265 -10.81 10.33 -10.03
CA PHE A 265 -9.48 10.47 -9.45
C PHE A 265 -9.32 11.57 -8.38
N ASN A 266 -10.41 12.03 -7.76
CA ASN A 266 -10.33 12.79 -6.50
C ASN A 266 -9.93 11.86 -5.34
N VAL A 267 -8.61 11.70 -5.18
CA VAL A 267 -7.98 10.77 -4.22
C VAL A 267 -7.17 11.57 -3.21
N VAL A 268 -7.26 11.15 -1.95
CA VAL A 268 -6.48 11.66 -0.83
C VAL A 268 -5.61 10.50 -0.34
N ASP A 269 -4.31 10.57 -0.58
CA ASP A 269 -3.37 9.62 0.00
C ASP A 269 -2.93 10.08 1.39
N VAL A 270 -3.23 9.29 2.42
CA VAL A 270 -2.88 9.63 3.81
C VAL A 270 -1.46 9.18 4.19
N GLU A 271 -0.77 8.41 3.34
CA GLU A 271 0.63 8.01 3.54
C GLU A 271 1.61 8.99 2.88
N GLU A 272 1.24 9.62 1.75
CA GLU A 272 2.07 10.64 1.08
C GLU A 272 2.41 11.83 1.99
N GLU A 273 1.59 12.09 3.00
CA GLU A 273 1.83 13.18 3.95
C GLU A 273 2.85 12.85 5.04
N ARG A 274 3.30 11.59 5.14
CA ARG A 274 4.15 11.14 6.25
C ARG A 274 5.61 11.00 5.85
N ILE A 275 6.48 11.39 6.76
CA ILE A 275 7.93 11.34 6.61
C ILE A 275 8.53 10.61 7.81
N ILE A 276 9.20 9.50 7.55
CA ILE A 276 9.95 8.71 8.53
C ILE A 276 11.43 8.93 8.26
N LEU A 277 12.11 9.59 9.20
CA LEU A 277 13.55 9.82 9.14
C LEU A 277 14.29 8.76 9.94
N GLY A 278 15.31 8.14 9.36
CA GLY A 278 16.23 7.26 10.09
C GLY A 278 17.43 8.06 10.57
N LEU A 279 17.60 8.23 11.88
CA LEU A 279 18.74 8.93 12.46
C LEU A 279 19.76 7.92 12.97
N THR A 280 21.02 8.13 12.58
CA THR A 280 22.15 7.36 13.11
C THR A 280 23.39 8.23 13.24
N GLY A 281 24.46 7.70 13.84
CA GLY A 281 25.72 8.41 14.03
C GLY A 281 26.42 8.06 15.33
N GLY A 282 27.65 8.59 15.50
CA GLY A 282 28.49 8.29 16.66
C GLY A 282 27.96 8.84 17.99
N THR A 283 28.49 8.29 19.09
CA THR A 283 28.31 8.85 20.43
C THR A 283 28.96 10.23 20.53
N GLY A 284 28.27 11.17 21.18
CA GLY A 284 28.70 12.57 21.27
C GLY A 284 28.44 13.42 20.00
N ALA A 285 27.90 12.84 18.92
CA ALA A 285 27.66 13.57 17.67
C ALA A 285 26.45 14.52 17.72
N GLY A 286 25.52 14.31 18.65
CA GLY A 286 24.36 15.20 18.87
C GLY A 286 23.01 14.62 18.47
N LYS A 287 22.89 13.31 18.23
CA LYS A 287 21.62 12.62 17.90
C LYS A 287 20.45 13.03 18.78
N THR A 288 20.65 13.05 20.10
CA THR A 288 19.60 13.46 21.06
C THR A 288 19.10 14.89 20.81
N SER A 289 19.98 15.83 20.42
CA SER A 289 19.57 17.18 20.06
C SER A 289 18.83 17.21 18.72
N ALA A 290 19.21 16.37 17.76
CA ALA A 290 18.52 16.24 16.48
C ALA A 290 17.10 15.66 16.66
N LEU A 291 16.95 14.60 17.45
CA LEU A 291 15.63 14.03 17.80
C LEU A 291 14.73 15.06 18.48
N LYS A 292 15.28 15.84 19.41
CA LYS A 292 14.57 16.95 20.05
C LYS A 292 14.17 18.06 19.08
N ALA A 293 14.90 18.26 17.98
CA ALA A 293 14.50 19.19 16.93
C ALA A 293 13.34 18.63 16.10
N VAL A 294 13.28 17.31 15.87
CA VAL A 294 12.12 16.64 15.27
C VAL A 294 10.88 16.79 16.16
N GLU A 295 11.02 16.61 17.47
CA GLU A 295 9.93 16.81 18.44
C GLU A 295 9.42 18.27 18.44
N ASP A 296 10.31 19.26 18.35
CA ASP A 296 9.94 20.69 18.25
C ASP A 296 9.17 21.02 16.96
N LEU A 297 9.33 20.20 15.92
CA LEU A 297 8.56 20.30 14.67
C LEU A 297 7.21 19.57 14.77
N GLY A 298 6.84 19.07 15.95
CA GLY A 298 5.63 18.29 16.18
C GLY A 298 5.75 16.84 15.69
N GLY A 299 6.97 16.32 15.54
CA GLY A 299 7.24 14.94 15.17
C GLY A 299 7.35 13.99 16.36
N LEU A 300 7.29 12.69 16.08
CA LEU A 300 7.55 11.61 17.04
C LEU A 300 9.00 11.14 16.92
N ALA A 301 9.72 11.07 18.03
CA ALA A 301 11.02 10.39 18.10
C ALA A 301 10.86 9.01 18.76
N LEU A 302 11.35 7.96 18.11
CA LEU A 302 11.38 6.59 18.64
C LEU A 302 12.82 6.10 18.75
N ASP A 303 13.22 5.71 19.96
CA ASP A 303 14.47 5.01 20.22
C ASP A 303 14.24 3.51 19.94
N CYS A 304 14.76 3.03 18.82
CA CYS A 304 14.57 1.66 18.36
C CYS A 304 15.27 0.65 19.28
N ASP A 305 16.40 1.03 19.88
CA ASP A 305 17.12 0.19 20.83
C ASP A 305 16.28 0.04 22.11
N ALA A 306 15.65 1.11 22.59
CA ALA A 306 14.74 1.06 23.73
C ALA A 306 13.50 0.19 23.45
N VAL A 307 12.90 0.30 22.25
CA VAL A 307 11.77 -0.55 21.84
C VAL A 307 12.18 -2.01 21.78
N TYR A 308 13.36 -2.31 21.22
CA TYR A 308 13.91 -3.66 21.21
C TYR A 308 14.11 -4.22 22.63
N TYR A 309 14.65 -3.41 23.55
CA TYR A 309 14.80 -3.83 24.95
C TYR A 309 13.45 -4.07 25.64
N GLU A 310 12.42 -3.28 25.32
CA GLU A 310 11.07 -3.52 25.82
C GLU A 310 10.54 -4.86 25.32
N LEU A 311 10.62 -5.11 24.00
CA LEU A 311 10.18 -6.36 23.37
C LEU A 311 10.89 -7.59 23.92
N LEU A 312 12.21 -7.51 24.19
CA LEU A 312 12.95 -8.60 24.83
C LEU A 312 12.34 -9.01 26.19
N ASN A 313 11.67 -8.10 26.88
CA ASN A 313 11.05 -8.38 28.18
C ASN A 313 9.56 -8.73 28.05
N THR A 314 8.85 -8.16 27.09
CA THR A 314 7.39 -8.26 26.98
C THR A 314 6.90 -9.28 25.95
N ASP A 315 7.70 -9.61 24.94
CA ASP A 315 7.34 -10.50 23.84
C ASP A 315 7.98 -11.90 24.03
N PRO A 316 7.19 -12.95 24.34
CA PRO A 316 7.69 -14.32 24.41
C PRO A 316 8.16 -14.85 23.04
N GLY A 317 7.48 -14.47 21.96
CA GLY A 317 7.79 -14.95 20.61
C GLY A 317 9.15 -14.50 20.12
N LEU A 318 9.56 -13.26 20.42
CA LEU A 318 10.93 -12.78 20.14
C LEU A 318 11.97 -13.62 20.90
N ARG A 319 11.73 -13.87 22.20
CA ARG A 319 12.65 -14.65 23.04
C ARG A 319 12.76 -16.10 22.55
N ASP A 320 11.64 -16.71 22.20
CA ASP A 320 11.60 -18.09 21.68
C ASP A 320 12.32 -18.19 20.34
N ALA A 321 12.17 -17.19 19.46
CA ALA A 321 12.88 -17.14 18.19
C ALA A 321 14.41 -17.03 18.38
N ILE A 322 14.87 -16.16 19.30
CA ILE A 322 16.30 -16.03 19.64
C ILE A 322 16.80 -17.34 20.27
N ALA A 323 16.07 -17.91 21.24
CA ALA A 323 16.46 -19.16 21.89
C ALA A 323 16.49 -20.35 20.92
N GLY A 324 15.58 -20.39 19.95
CA GLY A 324 15.55 -21.42 18.90
C GLY A 324 16.76 -21.34 17.97
N ALA A 325 17.25 -20.14 17.65
CA ALA A 325 18.39 -19.94 16.75
C ALA A 325 19.77 -20.03 17.45
N PHE A 326 19.87 -19.54 18.69
CA PHE A 326 21.14 -19.40 19.40
C PHE A 326 21.26 -20.29 20.65
N GLY A 327 20.22 -21.06 20.96
CA GLY A 327 20.13 -21.94 22.13
C GLY A 327 19.65 -21.22 23.39
N SER A 328 19.01 -21.96 24.30
CA SER A 328 18.39 -21.40 25.51
C SER A 328 19.39 -20.79 26.50
N GLN A 329 20.68 -21.13 26.40
CA GLN A 329 21.75 -20.60 27.25
C GLN A 329 22.01 -19.09 27.06
N VAL A 330 21.48 -18.48 26.00
CA VAL A 330 21.54 -17.02 25.80
C VAL A 330 20.58 -16.26 26.70
N PHE A 331 19.72 -16.95 27.46
CA PHE A 331 18.88 -16.36 28.50
C PHE A 331 19.27 -16.89 29.88
N ASN A 332 19.32 -15.98 30.85
CA ASN A 332 19.54 -16.34 32.24
C ASN A 332 18.29 -17.02 32.83
N PRO A 333 18.41 -17.76 33.96
CA PRO A 333 17.26 -18.40 34.61
C PRO A 333 16.12 -17.45 35.01
N ASN A 334 16.42 -16.16 35.17
CA ASN A 334 15.43 -15.10 35.44
C ASN A 334 14.74 -14.57 34.16
N GLY A 335 15.01 -15.16 32.99
CA GLY A 335 14.46 -14.78 31.70
C GLY A 335 15.14 -13.60 31.01
N ALA A 336 16.15 -12.98 31.62
CA ALA A 336 16.87 -11.85 31.03
C ALA A 336 17.93 -12.32 30.02
N LEU A 337 18.06 -11.60 28.89
CA LEU A 337 19.05 -11.90 27.86
C LEU A 337 20.48 -11.78 28.39
N ASN A 338 21.25 -12.84 28.27
CA ASN A 338 22.68 -12.86 28.51
C ASN A 338 23.42 -12.36 27.26
N ARG A 339 23.63 -11.03 27.21
CA ARG A 339 24.30 -10.35 26.09
C ARG A 339 25.71 -10.87 25.82
N LYS A 340 26.42 -11.33 26.85
CA LYS A 340 27.77 -11.88 26.70
C LYS A 340 27.74 -13.22 25.96
N ALA A 341 26.87 -14.13 26.39
CA ALA A 341 26.69 -15.43 25.75
C ALA A 341 26.17 -15.30 24.31
N LEU A 342 25.21 -14.40 24.06
CA LEU A 342 24.75 -14.12 22.70
C LEU A 342 25.87 -13.51 21.86
N GLY A 343 26.61 -12.55 22.42
CA GLY A 343 27.77 -11.92 21.79
C GLY A 343 28.81 -12.93 21.34
N GLU A 344 29.21 -13.87 22.21
CA GLU A 344 30.19 -14.92 21.89
C GLU A 344 29.76 -15.83 20.72
N LEU A 345 28.46 -15.93 20.44
CA LEU A 345 27.92 -16.72 19.33
C LEU A 345 27.81 -15.94 18.01
N VAL A 346 27.67 -14.61 18.06
CA VAL A 346 27.48 -13.78 16.87
C VAL A 346 28.72 -12.97 16.50
N PHE A 347 29.62 -12.67 17.44
CA PHE A 347 30.83 -11.92 17.17
C PHE A 347 31.81 -12.76 16.35
N GLY A 348 32.16 -12.25 15.16
CA GLY A 348 33.10 -12.89 14.24
C GLY A 348 32.45 -13.84 13.21
N ASP A 349 31.12 -14.00 13.25
CA ASP A 349 30.35 -14.81 12.31
C ASP A 349 29.22 -13.95 11.70
N ASN A 350 29.44 -13.49 10.47
CA ASN A 350 28.51 -12.58 9.78
C ASN A 350 27.16 -13.24 9.52
N ASP A 351 27.13 -14.54 9.17
CA ASP A 351 25.88 -15.25 8.87
C ASP A 351 25.00 -15.36 10.13
N ARG A 352 25.63 -15.59 11.29
CA ARG A 352 24.93 -15.63 12.58
C ARG A 352 24.46 -14.26 13.03
N LEU A 353 25.24 -13.21 12.76
CA LEU A 353 24.82 -11.84 13.05
C LEU A 353 23.62 -11.45 12.18
N ASP A 354 23.63 -11.78 10.90
CA ASP A 354 22.52 -11.54 9.98
C ASP A 354 21.27 -12.31 10.40
N GLN A 355 21.42 -13.57 10.81
CA GLN A 355 20.32 -14.36 11.36
C GLN A 355 19.69 -13.70 12.61
N LEU A 356 20.51 -13.15 13.51
CA LEU A 356 20.01 -12.41 14.68
C LEU A 356 19.26 -11.14 14.23
N ASN A 357 19.84 -10.37 13.32
CA ASN A 357 19.25 -9.14 12.80
C ASN A 357 17.89 -9.41 12.15
N ASP A 358 17.75 -10.47 11.35
CA ASP A 358 16.50 -10.88 10.71
C ASP A 358 15.41 -11.25 11.73
N ILE A 359 15.80 -11.96 12.80
CA ILE A 359 14.88 -12.26 13.90
C ILE A 359 14.44 -10.97 14.57
N VAL A 360 15.36 -10.10 14.96
CA VAL A 360 15.03 -8.83 15.64
C VAL A 360 14.12 -7.96 14.77
N PHE A 361 14.45 -7.79 13.49
CA PHE A 361 13.66 -6.98 12.56
C PHE A 361 12.22 -7.48 12.42
N ARG A 362 12.02 -8.81 12.36
CA ARG A 362 10.69 -9.43 12.26
C ARG A 362 9.74 -9.01 13.38
N PHE A 363 10.23 -8.83 14.60
CA PHE A 363 9.42 -8.43 15.75
C PHE A 363 9.44 -6.93 16.02
N LEU A 364 10.58 -6.28 15.76
CA LEU A 364 10.73 -4.84 16.00
C LEU A 364 9.90 -4.01 15.01
N ARG A 365 9.86 -4.41 13.73
CA ARG A 365 9.13 -3.67 12.69
C ARG A 365 7.64 -3.51 12.99
N PRO A 366 6.86 -4.57 13.28
CA PRO A 366 5.44 -4.43 13.60
C PRO A 366 5.18 -3.50 14.81
N GLU A 367 6.05 -3.53 15.82
CA GLU A 367 5.89 -2.68 17.00
C GLU A 367 6.23 -1.21 16.70
N LEU A 368 7.27 -0.94 15.91
CA LEU A 368 7.57 0.40 15.41
C LEU A 368 6.42 0.93 14.56
N GLU A 369 5.94 0.15 13.59
CA GLU A 369 4.79 0.47 12.75
C GLU A 369 3.55 0.74 13.61
N ARG A 370 3.28 -0.05 14.65
CA ARG A 370 2.16 0.18 15.58
C ARG A 370 2.28 1.52 16.32
N ARG A 371 3.46 1.88 16.83
CA ARG A 371 3.69 3.17 17.53
C ARG A 371 3.59 4.36 16.57
N ILE A 372 4.19 4.20 15.39
CA ILE A 372 4.10 5.13 14.27
C ILE A 372 2.61 5.33 13.92
N ASP A 373 1.85 4.28 13.70
CA ASP A 373 0.42 4.30 13.38
C ASP A 373 -0.46 4.93 14.45
N ALA A 374 -0.11 4.77 15.73
CA ALA A 374 -0.80 5.42 16.83
C ALA A 374 -0.58 6.94 16.88
N PHE A 375 0.54 7.43 16.31
CA PHE A 375 0.86 8.86 16.29
C PHE A 375 0.08 9.60 15.20
N GLN A 376 -0.50 10.75 15.56
CA GLN A 376 -1.33 11.55 14.65
C GLN A 376 -0.52 12.53 13.77
N GLY A 377 0.76 12.77 14.10
CA GLY A 377 1.61 13.67 13.35
C GLY A 377 2.19 13.05 12.07
N LYS A 378 2.76 13.91 11.24
CA LYS A 378 3.29 13.60 9.90
C LYS A 378 4.78 13.32 9.87
N LEU A 379 5.52 13.62 10.94
CA LEU A 379 6.96 13.44 11.02
C LEU A 379 7.29 12.41 12.10
N CYS A 380 8.05 11.38 11.75
CA CYS A 380 8.60 10.41 12.69
C CYS A 380 10.11 10.34 12.48
N ALA A 381 10.85 10.11 13.56
CA ALA A 381 12.28 9.87 13.53
C ALA A 381 12.60 8.60 14.31
N LEU A 382 13.32 7.68 13.68
CA LEU A 382 13.77 6.41 14.23
C LEU A 382 15.25 6.54 14.57
N ASP A 383 15.60 6.54 15.86
CA ASP A 383 16.98 6.47 16.32
C ASP A 383 17.38 5.00 16.47
N ALA A 384 18.40 4.58 15.74
CA ALA A 384 18.96 3.25 15.85
C ALA A 384 20.48 3.30 15.70
N ILE A 385 21.20 2.73 16.68
CA ILE A 385 22.66 2.62 16.60
C ILE A 385 23.08 1.79 15.37
N ASN A 386 22.33 0.72 15.08
CA ASN A 386 22.55 -0.20 13.97
C ASN A 386 21.43 -0.08 12.92
N LEU A 387 21.15 1.14 12.45
CA LEU A 387 20.01 1.45 11.57
C LEU A 387 19.96 0.56 10.31
N PHE A 388 21.10 0.31 9.68
CA PHE A 388 21.20 -0.46 8.44
C PHE A 388 21.28 -1.97 8.70
N GLU A 389 22.04 -2.39 9.71
CA GLU A 389 22.23 -3.79 10.05
C GLU A 389 20.92 -4.40 10.58
N SER A 390 20.10 -3.60 11.25
CA SER A 390 18.75 -4.00 11.70
C SER A 390 17.69 -3.93 10.61
N GLY A 391 17.99 -3.41 9.41
CA GLY A 391 17.03 -3.23 8.32
C GLY A 391 15.97 -2.15 8.55
N ILE A 392 16.10 -1.34 9.60
CA ILE A 392 15.17 -0.25 9.94
C ILE A 392 15.24 0.89 8.92
N ASP A 393 16.38 1.07 8.26
CA ASP A 393 16.55 1.98 7.12
C ASP A 393 15.46 1.77 6.04
N ARG A 394 14.97 0.54 5.86
CA ARG A 394 13.91 0.20 4.90
C ARG A 394 12.53 0.79 5.25
N LEU A 395 12.33 1.20 6.51
CA LEU A 395 11.13 1.90 6.97
C LEU A 395 11.23 3.42 6.78
N CYS A 396 12.43 3.92 6.51
CA CYS A 396 12.70 5.36 6.45
C CYS A 396 12.51 5.87 5.02
N ASP A 397 11.93 7.06 4.89
CA ASP A 397 11.91 7.82 3.64
C ASP A 397 13.29 8.46 3.37
N CYS A 398 14.02 8.79 4.42
CA CYS A 398 15.37 9.33 4.31
C CYS A 398 16.18 8.99 5.57
N THR A 399 17.43 8.61 5.38
CA THR A 399 18.40 8.36 6.45
C THR A 399 19.36 9.55 6.59
N VAL A 400 19.62 9.94 7.83
CA VAL A 400 20.41 11.12 8.19
C VAL A 400 21.54 10.70 9.13
N ALA A 401 22.79 10.87 8.66
CA ALA A 401 23.98 10.72 9.46
C ALA A 401 24.21 11.98 10.31
N VAL A 402 24.12 11.86 11.63
CA VAL A 402 24.49 12.93 12.56
C VAL A 402 25.97 12.78 12.88
N THR A 403 26.80 13.65 12.29
CA THR A 403 28.26 13.59 12.40
C THR A 403 28.79 14.75 13.25
N SER A 404 30.02 14.61 13.77
CA SER A 404 30.67 15.69 14.49
C SER A 404 32.17 15.42 14.59
N PRO A 405 33.05 16.43 14.43
CA PRO A 405 34.48 16.27 14.61
C PRO A 405 34.87 15.54 15.89
N ILE A 406 35.83 14.62 15.78
CA ILE A 406 36.27 13.72 16.85
C ILE A 406 36.57 14.49 18.16
N GLU A 407 37.30 15.60 18.06
CA GLU A 407 37.67 16.41 19.23
C GLU A 407 36.45 16.96 19.99
N MET A 408 35.39 17.35 19.27
CA MET A 408 34.15 17.81 19.91
C MET A 408 33.37 16.65 20.53
N ARG A 409 33.34 15.48 19.87
CA ARG A 409 32.73 14.28 20.44
C ARG A 409 33.41 13.89 21.75
N VAL A 410 34.75 13.83 21.75
CA VAL A 410 35.57 13.50 22.93
C VAL A 410 35.25 14.46 24.08
N ARG A 411 35.32 15.79 23.85
CA ARG A 411 34.98 16.79 24.86
C ARG A 411 33.58 16.59 25.43
N ARG A 412 32.56 16.42 24.57
CA ARG A 412 31.17 16.23 24.99
C ARG A 412 30.96 14.95 25.81
N ILE A 413 31.64 13.86 25.44
CA ILE A 413 31.55 12.59 26.19
C ILE A 413 32.21 12.75 27.57
N MET A 414 33.37 13.39 27.65
CA MET A 414 34.04 13.68 28.92
C MET A 414 33.15 14.51 29.84
N GLU A 415 32.56 15.59 29.32
CA GLU A 415 31.66 16.47 30.09
C GLU A 415 30.39 15.75 30.55
N ARG A 416 29.78 14.94 29.67
CA ARG A 416 28.53 14.21 29.97
C ARG A 416 28.73 13.07 30.95
N ASP A 417 29.78 12.27 30.76
CA ASP A 417 29.98 11.01 31.47
C ASP A 417 31.00 11.11 32.62
N GLY A 418 31.69 12.25 32.76
CA GLY A 418 32.71 12.46 33.79
C GLY A 418 33.94 11.57 33.64
N ILE A 419 34.30 11.20 32.41
CA ILE A 419 35.41 10.29 32.11
C ILE A 419 36.66 11.03 31.60
N ASP A 420 37.82 10.39 31.70
CA ASP A 420 39.07 10.94 31.17
C ASP A 420 39.11 10.90 29.62
N GLU A 421 40.01 11.71 29.06
CA GLU A 421 40.17 11.86 27.62
C GLU A 421 40.57 10.56 26.92
N LYS A 422 41.46 9.77 27.54
CA LYS A 422 41.96 8.52 26.98
C LYS A 422 40.81 7.53 26.80
N TYR A 423 39.92 7.43 27.80
CA TYR A 423 38.76 6.56 27.78
C TYR A 423 37.67 7.08 26.83
N ALA A 424 37.46 8.40 26.75
CA ALA A 424 36.54 9.00 25.79
C ALA A 424 36.98 8.74 24.34
N ARG A 425 38.28 8.88 24.03
CA ARG A 425 38.84 8.55 22.72
C ARG A 425 38.66 7.06 22.38
N LEU A 426 38.88 6.16 23.33
CA LEU A 426 38.66 4.73 23.15
C LEU A 426 37.20 4.42 22.74
N ARG A 427 36.22 5.07 23.39
CA ARG A 427 34.79 4.90 23.06
C ARG A 427 34.47 5.41 21.65
N VAL A 428 35.06 6.53 21.27
CA VAL A 428 34.91 7.11 19.93
C VAL A 428 35.51 6.19 18.86
N SER A 429 36.70 5.63 19.10
CA SER A 429 37.38 4.75 18.14
C SER A 429 36.75 3.35 18.02
N ALA A 430 36.01 2.90 19.03
CA ALA A 430 35.31 1.61 19.02
C ALA A 430 34.02 1.61 18.18
N GLN A 431 33.57 2.78 17.73
CA GLN A 431 32.38 2.92 16.88
C GLN A 431 32.77 3.08 15.41
N GLN A 432 31.78 2.88 14.54
CA GLN A 432 31.93 3.22 13.12
C GLN A 432 32.35 4.68 12.95
N GLN A 433 33.24 4.93 12.00
CA GLN A 433 33.73 6.28 11.71
C GLN A 433 32.67 7.09 10.95
N ASP A 434 32.80 8.42 10.97
CA ASP A 434 31.83 9.30 10.30
C ASP A 434 31.71 8.99 8.80
N ASP A 435 32.80 8.56 8.15
CA ASP A 435 32.82 8.16 6.74
C ASP A 435 31.86 7.00 6.44
N TYR A 436 31.77 6.01 7.34
CA TYR A 436 30.83 4.90 7.22
C TYR A 436 29.38 5.39 7.14
N PHE A 437 29.01 6.34 7.99
CA PHE A 437 27.66 6.89 8.00
C PHE A 437 27.40 7.79 6.80
N ARG A 438 28.39 8.57 6.34
CA ARG A 438 28.25 9.42 5.14
C ARG A 438 28.06 8.62 3.87
N GLU A 439 28.70 7.45 3.75
CA GLU A 439 28.54 6.58 2.60
C GLU A 439 27.18 5.86 2.56
N LYS A 440 26.62 5.56 3.74
CA LYS A 440 25.36 4.80 3.84
C LYS A 440 24.11 5.65 3.97
N CYS A 441 24.20 6.85 4.55
CA CYS A 441 23.04 7.73 4.71
C CYS A 441 22.81 8.61 3.49
N ASP A 442 21.54 8.91 3.23
CA ASP A 442 21.14 9.80 2.14
C ASP A 442 21.61 11.24 2.36
N ARG A 443 21.68 11.66 3.63
CA ARG A 443 22.03 13.02 4.03
C ARG A 443 22.94 13.04 5.26
N GLU A 444 23.74 14.09 5.37
CA GLU A 444 24.57 14.39 6.54
C GLU A 444 24.05 15.64 7.27
N LEU A 445 23.89 15.52 8.59
CA LEU A 445 23.69 16.64 9.50
C LEU A 445 24.96 16.81 10.36
N SER A 446 25.85 17.70 9.92
CA SER A 446 27.12 17.95 10.60
C SER A 446 26.95 18.86 11.81
N ASN A 447 27.36 18.38 12.98
CA ASN A 447 27.32 19.13 14.23
C ASN A 447 28.67 19.77 14.54
N THR A 448 28.79 21.05 14.22
CA THR A 448 29.94 21.89 14.58
C THR A 448 29.63 22.93 15.66
N ALA A 449 28.42 22.90 16.24
CA ALA A 449 28.00 23.90 17.20
C ALA A 449 28.61 23.65 18.60
N GLU A 450 28.94 24.73 19.30
CA GLU A 450 29.52 24.67 20.64
C GLU A 450 28.51 24.20 21.71
N THR A 451 27.22 24.45 21.51
CA THR A 451 26.18 24.12 22.49
C THR A 451 25.09 23.21 21.91
N PRO A 452 24.49 22.33 22.74
CA PRO A 452 23.37 21.50 22.31
C PRO A 452 22.17 22.30 21.81
N LYS A 453 21.94 23.50 22.35
CA LYS A 453 20.85 24.39 21.95
C LYS A 453 21.08 24.97 20.55
N ALA A 454 22.28 25.47 20.28
CA ALA A 454 22.62 25.99 18.96
C ALA A 454 22.51 24.90 17.88
N PHE A 455 22.97 23.68 18.19
CA PHE A 455 22.81 22.56 17.26
C PHE A 455 21.34 22.18 17.05
N ARG A 456 20.49 22.22 18.09
CA ARG A 456 19.06 21.91 17.96
C ARG A 456 18.35 22.85 16.99
N GLU A 457 18.65 24.16 17.04
CA GLU A 457 18.08 25.13 16.08
C GLU A 457 18.59 24.88 14.65
N ALA A 458 19.89 24.61 14.48
CA ALA A 458 20.45 24.27 13.17
C ALA A 458 19.85 22.97 12.61
N ALA A 459 19.65 21.95 13.46
CA ALA A 459 18.99 20.70 13.09
C ALA A 459 17.53 20.93 12.69
N LYS A 460 16.82 21.83 13.37
CA LYS A 460 15.44 22.20 13.04
C LYS A 460 15.34 22.79 11.63
N GLU A 461 16.21 23.76 11.31
CA GLU A 461 16.27 24.34 9.95
C GLU A 461 16.63 23.29 8.90
N PHE A 462 17.56 22.39 9.22
CA PHE A 462 17.92 21.28 8.35
C PHE A 462 16.72 20.37 8.06
N PHE A 463 15.99 19.95 9.10
CA PHE A 463 14.84 19.06 8.93
C PHE A 463 13.69 19.73 8.17
N ILE A 464 13.43 21.03 8.38
CA ILE A 464 12.43 21.76 7.58
C ILE A 464 12.74 21.66 6.09
N ARG A 465 13.99 21.98 5.69
CA ARG A 465 14.41 21.90 4.28
C ARG A 465 14.37 20.46 3.74
N LEU A 466 14.80 19.48 4.55
CA LEU A 466 14.78 18.08 4.16
C LEU A 466 13.35 17.57 3.94
N ILE A 467 12.42 17.96 4.81
CA ILE A 467 10.99 17.60 4.71
C ILE A 467 10.36 18.16 3.44
N GLU A 468 10.67 19.40 3.06
CA GLU A 468 10.20 20.00 1.82
C GLU A 468 10.72 19.23 0.60
N GLN A 469 12.01 18.90 0.58
CA GLN A 469 12.63 18.12 -0.49
C GLN A 469 11.99 16.73 -0.64
N ILE A 470 11.80 16.01 0.47
CA ILE A 470 11.17 14.67 0.46
C ILE A 470 9.73 14.75 -0.08
N LYS A 471 8.97 15.79 0.28
CA LYS A 471 7.62 15.99 -0.25
C LYS A 471 7.63 16.24 -1.75
N GLU A 472 8.55 17.06 -2.25
CA GLU A 472 8.72 17.28 -3.68
C GLU A 472 9.11 16.00 -4.43
N ASP A 473 10.01 15.20 -3.86
CA ASP A 473 10.46 13.94 -4.46
C ASP A 473 9.30 12.93 -4.51
N LYS A 474 8.52 12.79 -3.42
CA LYS A 474 7.31 11.96 -3.38
C LYS A 474 6.26 12.41 -4.39
N ALA A 475 5.98 13.70 -4.49
CA ALA A 475 5.03 14.25 -5.45
C ALA A 475 5.44 14.00 -6.92
N ASN A 476 6.74 13.85 -7.17
CA ASN A 476 7.31 13.53 -8.48
C ASN A 476 7.54 12.02 -8.70
N GLY A 477 7.09 11.15 -7.78
CA GLY A 477 7.23 9.69 -7.87
C GLY A 477 8.67 9.19 -7.72
N ARG A 478 9.55 9.98 -7.11
CA ARG A 478 10.92 9.59 -6.76
C ARG A 478 10.92 9.06 -5.33
N LYS A 479 11.69 7.99 -5.11
CA LYS A 479 11.86 7.39 -3.79
C LYS A 479 12.82 8.21 -2.94
#